data_AF-A0A7Y3ICN6-F1
#
_entry.id   AF-A0A7Y3ICN6-F1
#
_cell.length_a   1.000
_cell.length_b   1.000
_cell.length_c   1.000
_cell.angle_alpha   90.00
_cell.angle_beta   90.00
_cell.angle_gamma   90.00
#
_symmetry.space_group_name_H-M   'P 1'
#
loop_
_entity.id
_entity.type
_entity.pdbx_description
1 polymer ?
#
loop_
_entity_poly.entity_id
_entity_poly.type
_entity_poly.pdbx_seq_one_letter_code
_entity_poly.pdbx_strand_id
1 'polypeptide(L)'
;MTPLPVGAAATVAQVLEKAGEQSPEERLKEATTLFESAFYQELFKVMRDTVPEGSTSGSGEDVFTSMLDQHVAGKAAAQQDDGLAAALYRKFVEFVR
;
A
#
# COMPACT_ATOMS: atom_id res chain seq x y z
N MET A 1 16.75 11.12 15.21
CA MET A 1 16.56 10.32 13.98
C MET A 1 15.76 9.09 14.36
N THR A 2 14.44 9.16 14.27
CA THR A 2 13.59 7.97 14.40
C THR A 2 13.77 7.12 13.15
N PRO A 3 14.04 5.81 13.26
CA PRO A 3 14.22 4.97 12.09
C PRO A 3 12.89 4.82 11.36
N LEU A 4 12.92 5.01 10.04
CA LEU A 4 11.81 4.61 9.18
C LEU A 4 11.66 3.08 9.24
N PRO A 5 10.44 2.55 9.46
CA PRO A 5 10.22 1.12 9.41
C PRO A 5 10.37 0.67 7.96
N VAL A 6 11.43 -0.08 7.68
CA VAL A 6 11.67 -0.69 6.37
C VAL A 6 10.92 -2.02 6.32
N GLY A 7 9.97 -2.13 5.38
CA GLY A 7 9.33 -3.39 4.98
C GLY A 7 7.83 -3.44 5.26
N ALA A 8 7.03 -3.88 4.27
CA ALA A 8 5.59 -4.11 4.38
C ALA A 8 5.18 -5.00 5.57
N ALA A 9 6.08 -5.85 6.07
CA ALA A 9 5.89 -6.62 7.29
C ALA A 9 5.86 -5.73 8.56
N ALA A 10 6.60 -4.62 8.57
CA ALA A 10 6.59 -3.66 9.67
C ALA A 10 5.31 -2.81 9.67
N THR A 11 4.72 -2.49 8.52
CA THR A 11 3.50 -1.69 8.42
C THR A 11 2.26 -2.46 8.89
N VAL A 12 2.10 -3.72 8.48
CA VAL A 12 0.94 -4.53 8.90
C VAL A 12 1.00 -4.85 10.39
N ALA A 13 2.17 -5.18 10.94
CA ALA A 13 2.32 -5.42 12.38
C ALA A 13 1.99 -4.18 13.22
N GLN A 14 2.46 -3.00 12.80
CA GLN A 14 2.16 -1.72 13.47
C GLN A 14 0.67 -1.33 13.36
N VAL A 15 0.03 -1.64 12.24
CA VAL A 15 -1.41 -1.41 12.05
C VAL A 15 -2.22 -2.35 12.95
N LEU A 16 -1.85 -3.63 13.04
CA LEU A 16 -2.53 -4.59 13.92
C LEU A 16 -2.37 -4.25 15.40
N GLU A 17 -1.20 -3.71 15.79
CA GLU A 17 -0.94 -3.22 17.14
C GLU A 17 -1.82 -2.00 17.48
N LYS A 18 -1.94 -1.04 16.55
CA LYS A 18 -2.84 0.13 16.69
C LYS A 18 -4.32 -0.21 16.58
N ALA A 19 -4.67 -1.26 15.85
CA ALA A 19 -6.06 -1.64 15.63
C ALA A 19 -6.76 -1.84 16.98
N GLY A 20 -6.11 -2.47 17.97
CA GLY A 20 -6.68 -2.72 19.30
C GLY A 20 -7.35 -1.52 19.98
N GLU A 21 -6.89 -0.30 19.71
CA GLU A 21 -7.36 0.96 20.33
C GLU A 21 -8.35 1.75 19.44
N GLN A 22 -8.50 1.38 18.17
CA GLN A 22 -9.32 2.08 17.18
C GLN A 22 -10.77 1.60 17.15
N SER A 23 -11.67 2.51 16.78
CA SER A 23 -13.07 2.17 16.46
C SER A 23 -13.16 1.22 15.24
N PRO A 24 -14.24 0.44 15.12
CA PRO A 24 -14.45 -0.43 13.96
C PRO A 24 -14.41 0.31 12.61
N GLU A 25 -14.89 1.56 12.58
CA GLU A 25 -14.89 2.42 11.39
C GLU A 25 -13.46 2.85 11.01
N GLU A 26 -12.64 3.23 11.99
CA GLU A 26 -11.23 3.59 11.76
C GLU A 26 -10.42 2.40 11.25
N ARG A 27 -10.60 1.21 11.85
CA ARG A 27 -9.95 -0.03 11.39
C ARG A 27 -10.33 -0.37 9.96
N LEU A 28 -11.62 -0.22 9.62
CA LEU A 28 -12.11 -0.52 8.28
C LEU A 28 -11.52 0.45 7.25
N LYS A 29 -11.45 1.74 7.58
CA LYS A 29 -10.81 2.75 6.73
C LYS A 29 -9.35 2.41 6.49
N GLU A 30 -8.59 2.15 7.56
CA GLU A 30 -7.17 1.82 7.46
C GLU A 30 -6.91 0.54 6.65
N ALA A 31 -7.71 -0.51 6.86
CA ALA A 31 -7.63 -1.74 6.09
C ALA A 31 -7.87 -1.51 4.59
N THR A 32 -8.86 -0.69 4.22
CA THR A 32 -9.13 -0.37 2.81
C THR A 32 -8.01 0.44 2.16
N THR A 33 -7.37 1.36 2.89
CA THR A 33 -6.22 2.13 2.40
C THR A 33 -4.98 1.25 2.21
N LEU A 34 -4.72 0.31 3.13
CA LEU A 34 -3.64 -0.66 2.98
C LEU A 34 -3.84 -1.56 1.78
N PHE A 35 -5.08 -2.01 1.55
CA PHE A 35 -5.41 -2.79 0.37
C PHE A 35 -5.15 -2.02 -0.93
N GLU A 36 -5.59 -0.77 -1.02
CA GLU A 36 -5.32 0.07 -2.20
C GLU A 36 -3.81 0.29 -2.42
N SER A 37 -3.04 0.46 -1.35
CA SER A 37 -1.58 0.56 -1.43
C SER A 37 -0.93 -0.72 -2.01
N ALA A 38 -1.39 -1.90 -1.56
CA ALA A 38 -0.91 -3.18 -2.10
C ALA A 38 -1.33 -3.38 -3.56
N PHE A 39 -2.53 -2.93 -3.93
CA PHE A 39 -2.99 -2.94 -5.31
C PHE A 39 -2.11 -2.07 -6.21
N TYR A 40 -1.76 -0.85 -5.79
CA TYR A 40 -0.83 0.01 -6.53
C TYR A 40 0.55 -0.63 -6.70
N GLN A 41 1.04 -1.33 -5.68
CA GLN A 41 2.31 -2.05 -5.77
C GLN A 41 2.28 -3.12 -6.87
N GLU A 42 1.21 -3.91 -6.95
CA GLU A 42 1.08 -4.93 -8.00
C GLU A 42 0.85 -4.28 -9.38
N LEU A 43 0.11 -3.17 -9.44
CA LEU A 43 -0.06 -2.40 -10.67
C LEU A 43 1.29 -1.91 -11.22
N PHE A 44 2.14 -1.32 -10.38
CA PHE A 44 3.47 -0.86 -10.79
C PHE A 44 4.37 -2.01 -11.22
N LYS A 45 4.27 -3.15 -10.56
CA LYS A 45 5.00 -4.36 -10.95
C LYS A 45 4.58 -4.84 -12.34
N VAL A 46 3.29 -5.00 -12.60
CA VAL A 46 2.78 -5.40 -13.93
C VAL A 46 3.16 -4.40 -15.00
N MET A 47 3.09 -3.09 -14.71
CA MET A 47 3.54 -2.05 -15.65
C MET A 47 5.03 -2.19 -16.00
N ARG A 48 5.89 -2.55 -15.03
CA ARG A 48 7.31 -2.79 -15.26
C ARG A 48 7.58 -4.06 -16.06
N ASP A 49 6.83 -5.13 -15.83
CA ASP A 49 6.92 -6.37 -16.62
C ASP A 49 6.65 -6.13 -18.12
N THR A 50 5.93 -5.05 -18.48
CA THR A 50 5.70 -4.66 -19.89
C THR A 50 6.85 -3.88 -20.53
N VAL A 51 7.85 -3.45 -19.76
CA VAL A 51 9.03 -2.74 -20.26
C VAL A 51 10.12 -3.78 -20.57
N PRO A 52 10.59 -3.90 -21.83
CA PRO A 52 11.65 -4.84 -22.18
C PRO A 52 12.93 -4.55 -21.39
N GLU A 53 13.55 -5.59 -20.81
CA GLU A 53 14.82 -5.42 -20.12
C GLU A 53 15.91 -4.96 -21.09
N GLY A 54 16.44 -3.76 -20.85
CA GLY A 54 17.67 -3.30 -21.50
C GLY A 54 18.87 -4.08 -20.97
N SER A 55 19.96 -4.15 -21.74
CA SER A 55 21.17 -4.95 -21.45
C SER A 55 21.95 -4.58 -20.16
N THR A 56 21.35 -3.83 -19.23
CA THR A 56 22.00 -3.24 -18.06
C THR A 56 21.18 -3.33 -16.78
N SER A 57 20.06 -4.08 -16.76
CA SER A 57 19.30 -4.34 -15.53
C SER A 57 20.10 -5.29 -14.62
N GLY A 58 20.55 -4.78 -13.47
CA GLY A 58 21.22 -5.57 -12.44
C GLY A 58 20.28 -5.87 -11.28
N SER A 59 20.46 -7.00 -10.59
CA SER A 59 19.61 -7.43 -9.45
C SER A 59 19.55 -6.44 -8.27
N GLY A 60 20.46 -5.46 -8.20
CA GLY A 60 20.37 -4.35 -7.25
C GLY A 60 19.33 -3.29 -7.65
N GLU A 61 19.13 -3.04 -8.94
CA GLU A 61 18.17 -2.07 -9.48
C GLU A 61 16.72 -2.50 -9.17
N ASP A 62 16.44 -3.80 -9.23
CA ASP A 62 15.12 -4.34 -8.91
C ASP A 62 14.71 -4.12 -7.45
N VAL A 63 15.66 -4.28 -6.52
CA VAL A 63 15.41 -4.07 -5.09
C VAL A 63 15.16 -2.60 -4.80
N PHE A 64 16.00 -1.70 -5.32
CA PHE A 64 15.81 -0.25 -5.13
C PHE A 64 14.51 0.24 -5.78
N THR A 65 14.19 -0.26 -6.98
CA THR A 65 12.94 0.08 -7.68
C THR A 65 11.73 -0.45 -6.93
N SER A 66 11.77 -1.66 -6.38
CA SER A 66 10.69 -2.19 -5.54
C SER A 66 10.47 -1.33 -4.28
N MET A 67 11.54 -0.83 -3.65
CA MET A 67 11.41 0.07 -2.49
C MET A 67 10.84 1.43 -2.88
N LEU A 68 11.18 1.93 -4.07
CA LEU A 68 10.61 3.16 -4.63
C LEU A 68 9.11 2.99 -4.92
N ASP A 69 8.73 1.92 -5.61
CA ASP A 69 7.33 1.60 -5.95
C ASP A 69 6.47 1.53 -4.69
N GLN A 70 6.98 0.91 -3.61
CA GLN A 70 6.29 0.85 -2.32
C GLN A 70 6.01 2.23 -1.72
N HIS A 71 6.99 3.13 -1.76
CA HIS A 71 6.83 4.49 -1.23
C HIS A 71 5.87 5.34 -2.07
N VAL A 72 5.95 5.19 -3.40
CA VAL A 72 5.06 5.88 -4.34
C VAL A 72 3.62 5.37 -4.18
N ALA A 73 3.41 4.06 -4.06
CA ALA A 73 2.11 3.45 -3.85
C ALA A 73 1.43 3.95 -2.56
N GLY A 74 2.17 3.98 -1.45
CA GLY A 74 1.64 4.50 -0.18
C GLY A 74 1.25 5.99 -0.25
N LYS A 75 2.04 6.80 -0.96
CA LYS A 75 1.70 8.22 -1.18
C LYS A 75 0.52 8.43 -2.12
N ALA A 76 0.43 7.64 -3.18
CA ALA A 76 -0.67 7.71 -4.16
C ALA A 76 -2.00 7.36 -3.50
N ALA A 77 -2.03 6.26 -2.71
CA ALA A 77 -3.21 5.87 -1.95
C ALA A 77 -3.61 6.92 -0.90
N ALA A 78 -2.65 7.61 -0.27
CA ALA A 78 -2.93 8.64 0.71
C ALA A 78 -3.42 9.99 0.13
N GLN A 79 -3.15 10.28 -1.15
CA GLN A 79 -3.58 11.52 -1.82
C GLN A 79 -4.95 11.40 -2.51
N GLN A 80 -5.43 10.18 -2.75
CA GLN A 80 -6.72 9.95 -3.41
C GLN A 80 -7.84 9.82 -2.37
N ASP A 81 -8.53 10.92 -2.08
CA ASP A 81 -9.68 10.93 -1.15
C ASP A 81 -10.89 10.13 -1.66
N ASP A 82 -10.98 9.90 -2.98
CA ASP A 82 -12.12 9.22 -3.64
C ASP A 82 -11.68 7.98 -4.46
N GLY A 83 -10.55 7.38 -4.09
CA GLY A 83 -9.96 6.20 -4.73
C GLY A 83 -10.70 4.89 -4.45
N LEU A 84 -10.03 3.77 -4.78
CA LEU A 84 -10.58 2.43 -4.60
C LEU A 84 -10.83 2.12 -3.11
N ALA A 85 -9.98 2.60 -2.20
CA ALA A 85 -10.20 2.43 -0.76
C ALA A 85 -11.50 3.10 -0.31
N ALA A 86 -11.80 4.32 -0.80
CA ALA A 86 -13.02 5.04 -0.45
C ALA A 86 -14.27 4.31 -0.98
N ALA A 87 -14.21 3.76 -2.20
CA ALA A 87 -15.29 2.95 -2.77
C ALA A 87 -15.55 1.67 -1.96
N LEU A 88 -14.49 0.97 -1.57
CA LEU A 88 -14.56 -0.25 -0.74
C LEU A 88 -15.07 0.07 0.67
N TYR A 89 -14.58 1.13 1.29
CA TYR A 89 -15.03 1.58 2.60
C TYR A 89 -16.53 1.85 2.62
N ARG A 90 -17.05 2.60 1.63
CA ARG A 90 -18.49 2.87 1.51
C ARG A 90 -19.31 1.58 1.44
N LYS A 91 -18.82 0.57 0.71
CA LYS A 91 -19.52 -0.72 0.57
C LYS A 91 -19.43 -1.61 1.80
N PHE A 92 -18.31 -1.62 2.50
CA PHE A 92 -18.17 -2.42 3.71
C PHE A 92 -18.90 -1.80 4.91
N VAL A 93 -18.96 -0.48 5.03
CA VAL A 93 -19.80 0.18 6.05
C VAL A 93 -21.28 -0.11 5.82
N GLU A 94 -21.72 -0.16 4.56
CA GLU A 94 -23.10 -0.55 4.19
C GLU A 94 -23.41 -2.00 4.60
N PHE A 95 -22.43 -2.89 4.51
CA PHE A 95 -22.59 -4.32 4.84
C PHE A 95 -22.52 -4.64 6.35
N VAL A 96 -21.87 -3.78 7.15
CA VAL A 96 -21.68 -3.98 8.60
C VAL A 96 -22.83 -3.39 9.44
N ARG A 97 -23.77 -2.64 8.84
CA ARG A 97 -25.03 -2.20 9.45
C ARG A 97 -26.15 -3.20 9.24
#